data_AF-A0A7R9JQ02-F1
#
_entry.id   AF-A0A7R9JQ02-F1
#
_cell.length_a   1.000
_cell.length_b   1.000
_cell.length_c   1.000
_cell.angle_alpha   90.00
_cell.angle_beta   90.00
_cell.angle_gamma   90.00
#
_symmetry.space_group_name_H-M   'P 1'
#
loop_
_entity.id
_entity.type
_entity.pdbx_description
1 polymer ?
#
loop_
_entity_poly.entity_id
_entity_poly.type
_entity_poly.pdbx_seq_one_letter_code
_entity_poly.pdbx_strand_id
1 'polypeptide(L)'
;MCDVWNSLDVYFSTASILHLCCISVDRYYAIVQPLDYPLIMTHGRLAVMLAVVWCSPAIVSFVPIFMGWYTTEEHLEFRRANEDVCSFTVNRPYAVISSSLSFWVPGVIMLFMYYRIYVEADRQERMLYR
;
A
#
# COMPACT_ATOMS: atom_id res chain seq x y z
N MET A 1 -21.88 0.52 12.38
CA MET A 1 -20.85 -0.56 12.38
C MET A 1 -20.27 -0.80 10.98
N CYS A 2 -21.09 -0.74 9.92
CA CYS A 2 -20.63 -0.91 8.54
C CYS A 2 -19.49 0.02 8.09
N ASP A 3 -19.54 1.30 8.43
CA ASP A 3 -18.48 2.24 8.04
C ASP A 3 -17.13 1.89 8.67
N VAL A 4 -17.15 1.50 9.94
CA VAL A 4 -15.94 1.05 10.65
C VAL A 4 -15.40 -0.21 10.01
N TRP A 5 -16.25 -1.20 9.73
CA TRP A 5 -15.83 -2.45 9.09
C TRP A 5 -15.22 -2.22 7.70
N ASN A 6 -15.90 -1.46 6.83
CA ASN A 6 -15.39 -1.11 5.50
C ASN A 6 -14.08 -0.31 5.58
N SER A 7 -13.99 0.65 6.51
CA SER A 7 -12.78 1.47 6.67
C SER A 7 -11.57 0.64 7.13
N LEU A 8 -11.78 -0.30 8.05
CA LEU A 8 -10.75 -1.20 8.54
C LEU A 8 -10.30 -2.19 7.47
N ASP A 9 -11.23 -2.73 6.67
CA ASP A 9 -10.90 -3.66 5.59
C ASP A 9 -9.97 -3.00 4.53
N VAL A 10 -10.35 -1.80 4.07
CA VAL A 10 -9.52 -1.02 3.14
C VAL A 10 -8.20 -0.58 3.79
N TYR A 11 -8.23 -0.24 5.07
CA TYR A 11 -7.04 0.14 5.83
C TYR A 11 -6.01 -0.99 5.91
N PHE A 12 -6.42 -2.17 6.39
CA PHE A 12 -5.50 -3.28 6.63
C PHE A 12 -4.95 -3.86 5.32
N SER A 13 -5.77 -3.93 4.26
CA SER A 13 -5.31 -4.36 2.94
C SER A 13 -4.26 -3.40 2.38
N THR A 14 -4.51 -2.09 2.45
CA THR A 14 -3.56 -1.05 1.99
C THR A 14 -2.29 -1.02 2.83
N ALA A 15 -2.39 -1.12 4.16
CA ALA A 15 -1.24 -1.17 5.04
C ALA A 15 -0.35 -2.39 4.76
N SER A 16 -0.96 -3.56 4.52
CA SER A 16 -0.24 -4.81 4.26
C SER A 16 0.63 -4.71 3.01
N ILE A 17 0.08 -4.23 1.90
CA ILE A 17 0.83 -4.10 0.64
C ILE A 17 1.88 -3.00 0.69
N LEU A 18 1.63 -1.88 1.38
CA LEU A 18 2.66 -0.86 1.61
C LEU A 18 3.80 -1.39 2.48
N HIS A 19 3.51 -2.18 3.51
CA HIS A 19 4.53 -2.87 4.30
C HIS A 19 5.38 -3.80 3.44
N LEU A 20 4.74 -4.64 2.60
CA LEU A 20 5.45 -5.51 1.67
C LEU A 20 6.31 -4.71 0.68
N CYS A 21 5.81 -3.57 0.19
CA CYS A 21 6.57 -2.67 -0.66
C CYS A 21 7.81 -2.11 0.06
N CYS A 22 7.68 -1.65 1.30
CA CYS A 22 8.81 -1.18 2.09
C CYS A 22 9.84 -2.27 2.34
N ILE A 23 9.41 -3.49 2.66
CA ILE A 23 10.30 -4.65 2.82
C ILE A 23 11.03 -4.97 1.51
N SER A 24 10.34 -4.88 0.37
CA SER A 24 10.92 -5.13 -0.96
C SER A 24 12.02 -4.13 -1.29
N VAL A 25 11.79 -2.85 -0.98
CA VAL A 25 12.78 -1.77 -1.17
C VAL A 25 13.98 -1.95 -0.24
N ASP A 26 13.72 -2.27 1.03
CA ASP A 26 14.77 -2.55 2.01
C ASP A 26 15.69 -3.69 1.55
N ARG A 27 15.09 -4.82 1.15
CA ARG A 27 15.83 -5.95 0.59
C ARG A 27 16.61 -5.61 -0.68
N TYR A 28 16.04 -4.79 -1.56
CA TYR A 28 16.75 -4.33 -2.75
C TYR A 28 18.03 -3.60 -2.38
N TYR A 29 17.97 -2.62 -1.47
CA TYR A 29 19.17 -1.89 -1.05
C TYR A 29 20.18 -2.79 -0.34
N ALA A 30 19.74 -3.72 0.50
CA ALA A 30 20.62 -4.64 1.22
C ALA A 30 21.39 -5.60 0.28
N ILE A 31 20.73 -6.11 -0.78
CA ILE A 31 21.31 -7.09 -1.71
C ILE A 31 22.16 -6.41 -2.79
N VAL A 32 21.65 -5.32 -3.38
CA VAL A 32 22.28 -4.69 -4.56
C VAL A 32 23.39 -3.72 -4.16
N GLN A 33 23.27 -3.04 -3.02
CA GLN A 33 24.24 -2.02 -2.56
C GLN A 33 24.64 -2.23 -1.10
N PRO A 34 25.33 -3.33 -0.77
CA PRO A 34 25.66 -3.66 0.63
C PRO A 34 26.58 -2.63 1.31
N LEU A 35 27.46 -1.95 0.56
CA LEU A 35 28.35 -0.91 1.12
C LEU A 35 27.60 0.40 1.40
N ASP A 36 26.65 0.78 0.55
CA ASP A 36 25.88 2.02 0.72
C ASP A 36 24.66 1.82 1.64
N TYR A 37 24.25 0.58 1.89
CA TYR A 37 23.12 0.24 2.74
C TYR A 37 23.12 0.96 4.11
N PRO A 38 24.18 0.93 4.94
CA PRO A 38 24.19 1.62 6.23
C PRO A 38 24.17 3.17 6.10
N LEU A 39 24.59 3.71 4.97
CA LEU A 39 24.56 5.16 4.69
C LEU A 39 23.17 5.60 4.21
N ILE A 40 22.48 4.75 3.45
CA ILE A 40 21.16 5.01 2.88
C ILE A 40 20.07 4.69 3.91
N MET A 41 20.04 3.48 4.47
CA MET A 41 19.02 3.03 5.42
C MET A 41 19.37 3.37 6.86
N THR A 42 19.15 4.64 7.21
CA THR A 42 19.28 5.12 8.59
C THR A 42 18.02 4.84 9.41
N HIS A 43 18.17 4.69 10.74
CA HIS A 43 17.02 4.52 11.65
C HIS A 43 15.95 5.61 11.49
N GLY A 44 16.35 6.85 11.20
CA GLY A 44 15.42 7.95 10.94
C GLY A 44 14.58 7.74 9.67
N ARG A 45 15.20 7.28 8.57
CA ARG A 45 14.46 6.99 7.33
C ARG A 45 13.51 5.81 7.50
N LEU A 46 13.94 4.78 8.22
CA LEU A 46 13.10 3.61 8.53
C LEU A 46 11.89 4.01 9.38
N ALA A 47 12.08 4.87 10.38
CA ALA A 47 10.98 5.42 11.17
C ALA A 47 10.00 6.25 10.32
N VAL A 48 10.50 7.09 9.41
CA VAL A 48 9.67 7.86 8.46
C VAL A 48 8.89 6.93 7.52
N MET A 49 9.54 5.90 6.97
CA MET A 49 8.87 4.92 6.11
C MET A 49 7.72 4.23 6.86
N LEU A 50 7.96 3.76 8.08
CA LEU A 50 6.93 3.15 8.90
C LEU A 50 5.80 4.15 9.20
N ALA A 51 6.13 5.38 9.59
CA ALA A 51 5.11 6.41 9.83
C ALA A 51 4.23 6.64 8.59
N VAL A 52 4.82 6.70 7.39
CA VAL A 52 4.06 6.81 6.13
C VAL A 52 3.17 5.59 5.88
N VAL A 53 3.65 4.38 6.16
CA VAL A 53 2.89 3.14 5.97
C VAL A 53 1.69 3.05 6.92
N TRP A 54 1.77 3.63 8.12
CA TRP A 54 0.63 3.68 9.05
C TRP A 54 -0.32 4.84 8.74
N CYS A 55 0.21 6.03 8.43
CA CYS A 55 -0.60 7.22 8.22
C CYS A 55 -1.28 7.27 6.85
N SER A 56 -0.63 6.81 5.77
CA SER A 56 -1.20 6.93 4.42
C SER A 56 -2.44 6.06 4.20
N PRO A 57 -2.52 4.79 4.64
CA PRO A 57 -3.76 4.02 4.58
C PRO A 57 -4.85 4.66 5.42
N ALA A 58 -4.51 5.17 6.61
CA ALA A 58 -5.49 5.83 7.48
C ALA A 58 -6.14 7.02 6.77
N ILE A 59 -5.34 7.84 6.09
CA ILE A 59 -5.85 8.99 5.34
C ILE A 59 -6.70 8.53 4.15
N VAL A 60 -6.24 7.55 3.37
CA VAL A 60 -6.94 7.08 2.17
C VAL A 60 -8.24 6.33 2.50
N SER A 61 -8.32 5.63 3.64
CA SER A 61 -9.53 4.89 4.03
C SER A 61 -10.48 5.71 4.90
N PHE A 62 -10.00 6.32 5.99
CA PHE A 62 -10.90 7.01 6.93
C PHE A 62 -11.45 8.31 6.36
N VAL A 63 -10.64 9.14 5.70
CA VAL A 63 -11.11 10.46 5.22
C VAL A 63 -12.28 10.33 4.23
N PRO A 64 -12.22 9.49 3.19
CA PRO A 64 -13.30 9.42 2.19
C PRO A 64 -14.55 8.71 2.70
N ILE A 65 -14.41 7.80 3.67
CA ILE A 65 -15.53 7.08 4.29
C ILE A 65 -16.26 7.99 5.28
N PHE A 66 -15.54 8.68 6.16
CA PHE A 66 -16.15 9.59 7.14
C PHE A 66 -16.71 10.87 6.51
N MET A 67 -16.09 11.37 5.43
CA MET A 67 -16.62 12.51 4.66
C MET A 67 -17.72 12.11 3.66
N GLY A 68 -17.99 10.82 3.48
CA GLY A 68 -18.99 10.30 2.54
C GLY A 68 -18.61 10.42 1.05
N TRP A 69 -17.40 10.86 0.71
CA TRP A 69 -16.93 11.06 -0.67
C TRP A 69 -16.68 9.76 -1.44
N TYR A 70 -16.65 8.62 -0.75
CA TYR A 70 -16.40 7.33 -1.37
C TYR A 70 -17.56 6.87 -2.28
N THR A 71 -18.78 7.43 -2.11
CA THR A 71 -19.99 6.99 -2.83
C THR A 71 -20.87 8.18 -3.26
N THR A 72 -21.99 7.89 -3.95
CA THR A 72 -22.97 8.91 -4.40
C THR A 72 -23.98 9.21 -3.29
N GLU A 73 -24.51 10.44 -3.24
CA GLU A 73 -25.52 10.86 -2.24
C GLU A 73 -26.75 9.93 -2.22
N GLU A 74 -27.26 9.52 -3.38
CA GLU A 74 -28.38 8.56 -3.49
C GLU A 74 -28.10 7.24 -2.75
N HIS A 75 -26.85 6.79 -2.77
CA HIS A 75 -26.46 5.54 -2.13
C HIS A 75 -26.25 5.67 -0.62
N LEU A 76 -25.84 6.86 -0.17
CA LEU A 76 -25.81 7.20 1.26
C LEU A 76 -27.24 7.23 1.83
N GLU A 77 -28.20 7.77 1.08
CA GLU A 77 -29.60 7.79 1.49
C GLU A 77 -30.20 6.38 1.53
N PHE A 78 -29.96 5.55 0.51
CA PHE A 78 -30.36 4.14 0.51
C PHE A 78 -29.80 3.38 1.73
N ARG A 79 -28.53 3.64 2.08
CA ARG A 79 -27.88 3.04 3.25
C ARG A 79 -28.47 3.50 4.58
N ARG A 80 -28.91 4.76 4.69
CA ARG A 80 -29.62 5.24 5.89
C ARG A 80 -31.00 4.58 6.03
N ALA A 81 -31.65 4.27 4.91
CA ALA A 81 -32.94 3.59 4.91
C ALA A 81 -32.85 2.08 5.17
N ASN A 82 -31.70 1.45 4.89
CA ASN A 82 -31.47 0.01 5.03
C ASN A 82 -30.19 -0.26 5.83
N GLU A 83 -30.25 -0.06 7.15
CA GLU A 83 -29.09 -0.19 8.05
C GLU A 83 -28.54 -1.62 8.16
N ASP A 84 -29.33 -2.62 7.79
CA ASP A 84 -28.98 -4.05 7.74
C ASP A 84 -28.14 -4.41 6.50
N VAL A 85 -28.17 -3.58 5.45
CA VAL A 85 -27.45 -3.83 4.20
C VAL A 85 -26.10 -3.11 4.18
N CYS A 86 -25.03 -3.89 4.34
CA CYS A 86 -23.66 -3.41 4.39
C CYS A 86 -22.98 -3.42 3.01
N SER A 87 -23.58 -2.83 1.98
CA SER A 87 -22.99 -2.83 0.63
C SER A 87 -21.92 -1.74 0.48
N PHE A 88 -20.70 -2.14 0.11
CA PHE A 88 -19.61 -1.23 -0.19
C PHE A 88 -19.62 -0.82 -1.66
N THR A 89 -20.54 0.08 -2.02
CA THR A 89 -20.59 0.66 -3.37
C THR A 89 -19.81 1.96 -3.42
N VAL A 90 -18.80 2.01 -4.28
CA VAL A 90 -17.92 3.16 -4.47
C VAL A 90 -18.22 3.89 -5.77
N ASN A 91 -17.98 5.19 -5.82
CA ASN A 91 -18.00 5.94 -7.06
C ASN A 91 -16.77 5.60 -7.94
N ARG A 92 -16.90 5.77 -9.26
CA ARG A 92 -15.80 5.51 -10.21
C ARG A 92 -14.50 6.26 -9.88
N PRO A 93 -14.50 7.59 -9.59
CA PRO A 93 -13.24 8.29 -9.36
C PRO A 93 -12.53 7.81 -8.08
N TYR A 94 -13.26 7.56 -6.99
CA TYR A 94 -12.72 6.99 -5.77
C TYR A 94 -12.17 5.59 -6.02
N ALA A 95 -12.90 4.73 -6.73
CA ALA A 95 -12.46 3.37 -7.04
C ALA A 95 -11.11 3.38 -7.79
N VAL A 96 -10.95 4.25 -8.79
CA VAL A 96 -9.71 4.36 -9.56
C VAL A 96 -8.56 4.91 -8.72
N ILE A 97 -8.78 6.01 -7.99
CA ILE A 97 -7.73 6.66 -7.18
C ILE A 97 -7.31 5.76 -6.02
N SER A 98 -8.27 5.22 -5.27
CA SER A 98 -8.01 4.34 -4.13
C SER A 98 -7.32 3.06 -4.57
N SER A 99 -7.80 2.37 -5.62
CA SER A 99 -7.13 1.16 -6.11
C SER A 99 -5.72 1.44 -6.66
N SER A 100 -5.51 2.60 -7.30
CA SER A 100 -4.20 2.98 -7.81
C SER A 100 -3.18 3.18 -6.70
N LEU A 101 -3.55 3.94 -5.67
CA LEU A 101 -2.68 4.23 -4.53
C LEU A 101 -2.46 3.00 -3.64
N SER A 102 -3.51 2.22 -3.41
CA SER A 102 -3.44 1.08 -2.50
C SER A 102 -2.84 -0.15 -3.15
N PHE A 103 -3.08 -0.42 -4.43
CA PHE A 103 -2.71 -1.69 -5.04
C PHE A 103 -1.71 -1.54 -6.19
N TRP A 104 -2.05 -0.73 -7.20
CA TRP A 104 -1.26 -0.70 -8.44
C TRP A 104 0.12 -0.07 -8.25
N VAL A 105 0.21 1.08 -7.59
CA VAL A 105 1.50 1.76 -7.38
C VAL A 105 2.43 0.91 -6.51
N PRO A 106 2.03 0.43 -5.31
CA PRO A 106 2.87 -0.45 -4.51
C PRO A 106 3.19 -1.77 -5.23
N GLY A 107 2.23 -2.35 -5.96
CA GLY A 107 2.42 -3.57 -6.73
C GLY A 107 3.46 -3.45 -7.82
N VAL A 108 3.43 -2.37 -8.61
CA VAL A 108 4.43 -2.11 -9.66
C VAL A 108 5.81 -1.89 -9.07
N ILE A 109 5.91 -1.14 -7.96
CA ILE A 109 7.19 -0.93 -7.26
C ILE A 109 7.76 -2.26 -6.78
N MET A 110 6.94 -3.11 -6.13
CA MET A 110 7.37 -4.44 -5.69
C MET A 110 7.88 -5.28 -6.85
N LEU A 111 7.12 -5.41 -7.93
CA LEU A 111 7.51 -6.19 -9.11
C LEU A 111 8.83 -5.71 -9.70
N PHE A 112 9.00 -4.40 -9.84
CA PHE A 112 10.23 -3.81 -10.36
C PHE A 112 11.43 -4.08 -9.43
N MET A 113 11.28 -3.89 -8.11
CA MET A 113 12.33 -4.17 -7.13
C MET A 113 12.74 -5.64 -7.15
N TYR A 114 11.77 -6.56 -7.12
CA TYR A 114 12.03 -8.01 -7.15
C TYR A 114 12.69 -8.46 -8.45
N TYR A 115 12.29 -7.89 -9.59
CA TYR A 115 12.95 -8.15 -10.86
C TYR A 115 14.43 -7.74 -10.82
N ARG A 116 14.74 -6.57 -10.27
CA ARG A 116 16.12 -6.11 -10.13
C ARG A 116 16.93 -6.98 -9.18
N ILE A 117 16.34 -7.42 -8.07
CA ILE A 117 16.97 -8.38 -7.15
C ILE A 117 17.31 -9.69 -7.87
N TYR A 118 16.38 -10.21 -8.67
CA TYR A 118 16.59 -11.45 -9.43
C TYR A 118 17.77 -11.33 -10.41
N VAL A 119 17.87 -10.20 -11.12
CA VAL A 119 18.97 -9.96 -12.06
C VAL A 119 20.33 -9.91 -11.36
N GLU A 120 20.42 -9.25 -10.21
CA GLU A 120 21.69 -9.19 -9.46
C GLU A 120 22.04 -10.54 -8.82
N ALA A 121 21.05 -11.33 -8.40
CA ALA A 121 21.28 -12.69 -7.90
C ALA A 121 21.84 -13.61 -9.01
N ASP A 122 21.26 -13.60 -10.21
CA ASP A 122 21.79 -14.37 -11.37
C ASP A 122 23.20 -13.91 -11.75
N ARG A 123 23.48 -12.60 -11.67
CA ARG A 123 24.82 -12.07 -11.91
C ARG A 123 25.83 -12.60 -10.88
N GLN A 124 25.48 -12.61 -9.60
CA GLN A 124 26.34 -13.14 -8.53
C GLN A 124 26.63 -14.63 -8.72
N GLU A 125 25.61 -15.41 -9.08
CA GLU A 125 25.77 -16.84 -9.39
C GLU A 125 26.78 -17.06 -10.54
N ARG A 126 26.64 -16.34 -11.65
CA ARG A 126 27.58 -16.43 -12.78
C ARG A 126 29.02 -16.06 -12.43
N MET A 127 29.22 -15.16 -11.47
CA MET A 127 30.56 -14.79 -11.00
C MET A 127 31.19 -15.87 -10.11
N LEU A 128 30.38 -16.67 -9.40
CA LEU A 128 30.89 -17.78 -8.58
C LEU A 128 31.34 -18.99 -9.41
N TYR A 129 30.77 -19.20 -10.60
CA TYR A 129 31.14 -20.28 -11.51
C TYR A 129 32.33 -19.96 -12.43
N ARG A 130 33.00 -18.82 -12.25
CA ARG A 130 34.10 -18.34 -13.08
C ARG A 130 35.39 -18.25 -12.29
#